data_AF-A0AA86P5Q1-F1
#
_entry.id   AF-A0AA86P5Q1-F1
#
_cell.length_a   1.000
_cell.length_b   1.000
_cell.length_c   1.000
_cell.angle_alpha   90.00
_cell.angle_beta   90.00
_cell.angle_gamma   90.00
#
_symmetry.space_group_name_H-M   'P 1'
#
loop_
_entity.id
_entity.type
_entity.pdbx_description
1 polymer ?
#
loop_
_entity_poly.entity_id
_entity_poly.type
_entity_poly.pdbx_seq_one_letter_code
_entity_poly.pdbx_strand_id
1 'polypeptide(L)'
;MKPTYPSLGDMATSPLVSYKMFFFMRTISLIAHIVVLIFGIYTRKGRFFIQFTNWTNMLSTVYSVLAFLTSYFFTMPKFYSDASLTKVYNRTRPSKLAYVTQQLLRLTVPMHFIVSSVFWPLVFPTATRDHGNYDLIYFVFSHGLTLFLLLIESFFSQVVFNRSIIPVQSLYITTYAIFGVALFEITGYAVYDFMDFRHKTNRIIAACLLPVGVIYNEFVVLLGKLRDSVLSQILNIKKSDVSKKPKRKRAMKEKSYPENSF
;
A
#
# COMPACT_ATOMS: atom_id res chain seq x y z
N MET A 1 23.62 1.28 -11.23
CA MET A 1 22.83 0.05 -11.51
C MET A 1 21.42 0.48 -11.90
N LYS A 2 20.83 -0.05 -12.98
CA LYS A 2 19.42 0.19 -13.29
C LYS A 2 18.56 -0.33 -12.13
N PRO A 3 17.54 0.41 -11.65
CA PRO A 3 16.67 -0.08 -10.60
C PRO A 3 16.02 -1.38 -11.04
N THR A 4 16.19 -2.43 -10.24
CA THR A 4 15.58 -3.73 -10.51
C THR A 4 14.14 -3.65 -10.05
N TYR A 5 13.20 -3.41 -10.97
CA TYR A 5 11.78 -3.42 -10.65
C TYR A 5 11.31 -4.84 -10.31
N PRO A 6 10.37 -5.03 -9.37
CA PRO A 6 9.74 -6.33 -9.14
C PRO A 6 9.01 -6.79 -10.40
N SER A 7 8.91 -8.10 -10.58
CA SER A 7 8.08 -8.69 -11.63
C SER A 7 6.60 -8.72 -11.24
N LEU A 8 5.71 -8.90 -12.21
CA LEU A 8 4.29 -9.14 -11.92
C LEU A 8 4.11 -10.41 -11.08
N GLY A 9 4.91 -11.45 -11.31
CA GLY A 9 4.88 -12.68 -10.52
C GLY A 9 5.16 -12.45 -9.04
N ASP A 10 6.18 -11.66 -8.73
CA ASP A 10 6.56 -11.36 -7.33
C ASP A 10 5.43 -10.68 -6.56
N MET A 11 4.64 -9.85 -7.25
CA MET A 11 3.49 -9.14 -6.65
C MET A 11 2.18 -9.91 -6.72
N ALA A 12 1.99 -10.81 -7.67
CA ALA A 12 0.73 -11.51 -7.93
C ALA A 12 0.67 -12.93 -7.36
N THR A 13 1.76 -13.41 -6.75
CA THR A 13 1.85 -14.75 -6.16
C THR A 13 2.25 -14.69 -4.70
N SER A 14 2.09 -15.83 -4.03
CA SER A 14 2.43 -16.04 -2.64
C SER A 14 3.13 -17.38 -2.49
N PRO A 15 4.08 -17.52 -1.53
CA PRO A 15 4.63 -18.82 -1.17
C PRO A 15 3.63 -19.69 -0.37
N LEU A 16 2.56 -19.10 0.18
CA LEU A 16 1.62 -19.80 1.08
C LEU A 16 0.28 -20.15 0.43
N VAL A 17 -0.17 -19.34 -0.53
CA VAL A 17 -1.49 -19.51 -1.15
C VAL A 17 -1.39 -19.60 -2.66
N SER A 18 -2.27 -20.40 -3.26
CA SER A 18 -2.33 -20.51 -4.72
C SER A 18 -2.64 -19.16 -5.36
N TYR A 19 -2.15 -18.94 -6.58
CA TYR A 19 -2.39 -17.70 -7.32
C TYR A 19 -3.89 -17.41 -7.53
N LYS A 20 -4.74 -18.46 -7.62
CA LYS A 20 -6.20 -18.34 -7.73
C LYS A 20 -6.81 -17.81 -6.44
N MET A 21 -6.40 -18.36 -5.30
CA MET A 21 -6.85 -17.90 -3.98
C MET A 21 -6.42 -16.45 -3.73
N PHE A 22 -5.17 -16.11 -4.06
CA PHE A 22 -4.65 -14.76 -3.89
C PHE A 22 -5.39 -13.73 -4.76
N PHE A 23 -5.74 -14.09 -6.00
CA PHE A 23 -6.60 -13.27 -6.86
C PHE A 23 -7.99 -13.05 -6.26
N PHE A 24 -8.61 -14.10 -5.70
CA PHE A 24 -9.91 -13.99 -5.03
C PHE A 24 -9.85 -13.08 -3.80
N MET A 25 -8.83 -13.23 -2.95
CA MET A 25 -8.60 -12.35 -1.79
C MET A 25 -8.48 -10.88 -2.20
N ARG A 26 -7.73 -10.58 -3.27
CA ARG A 26 -7.60 -9.22 -3.81
C ARG A 26 -8.88 -8.66 -4.40
N THR A 27 -9.74 -9.52 -4.93
CA THR A 27 -11.06 -9.14 -5.43
C THR A 27 -11.97 -8.73 -4.26
N ILE A 28 -12.01 -9.53 -3.19
CA ILE A 28 -12.74 -9.18 -1.96
C ILE A 28 -12.18 -7.90 -1.34
N SER A 29 -10.86 -7.79 -1.26
CA SER A 29 -10.17 -6.59 -0.76
C SER A 29 -10.60 -5.35 -1.56
N LEU A 30 -10.62 -5.43 -2.88
CA LEU A 30 -11.06 -4.33 -3.74
C LEU A 30 -12.50 -3.91 -3.48
N ILE A 31 -13.42 -4.87 -3.39
CA ILE A 31 -14.82 -4.60 -3.08
C ILE A 31 -14.93 -3.88 -1.72
N ALA A 32 -14.25 -4.38 -0.69
CA ALA A 32 -14.27 -3.78 0.64
C ALA A 32 -13.75 -2.33 0.63
N HIS A 33 -12.63 -2.06 -0.06
CA HIS A 33 -12.08 -0.71 -0.15
C HIS A 33 -13.00 0.26 -0.91
N ILE A 34 -13.60 -0.18 -2.02
CA ILE A 34 -14.60 0.62 -2.77
C ILE A 34 -15.82 0.92 -1.89
N VAL A 35 -16.34 -0.08 -1.18
CA VAL A 35 -17.51 0.08 -0.30
C VAL A 35 -17.21 1.07 0.81
N VAL A 36 -16.04 0.97 1.47
CA VAL A 36 -15.59 1.93 2.48
C VAL A 36 -15.48 3.35 1.90
N LEU A 37 -14.91 3.49 0.71
CA LEU A 37 -14.78 4.78 0.04
C LEU A 37 -16.15 5.41 -0.26
N ILE A 38 -17.07 4.62 -0.83
CA ILE A 38 -18.44 5.04 -1.12
C ILE A 38 -19.14 5.46 0.17
N PHE A 39 -19.10 4.64 1.22
CA PHE A 39 -19.70 5.00 2.51
C PHE A 39 -19.14 6.32 3.05
N GLY A 40 -17.84 6.56 2.94
CA GLY A 40 -17.24 7.83 3.31
C GLY A 40 -17.78 9.03 2.51
N ILE A 41 -17.93 8.89 1.19
CA ILE A 41 -18.47 9.96 0.32
C ILE A 41 -19.91 10.28 0.71
N TYR A 42 -20.75 9.26 0.86
CA TYR A 42 -22.18 9.44 1.10
C TYR A 42 -22.48 9.94 2.51
N THR A 43 -21.69 9.54 3.50
CA THR A 43 -21.87 9.99 4.88
C THR A 43 -21.36 11.42 5.09
N ARG A 44 -20.42 11.92 4.26
CA ARG A 44 -19.76 13.22 4.50
C ARG A 44 -19.55 14.08 3.25
N LYS A 45 -20.61 14.29 2.47
CA LYS A 45 -20.57 15.19 1.29
C LYS A 45 -20.02 16.57 1.69
N GLY A 46 -19.00 17.04 0.99
CA GLY A 46 -18.33 18.34 1.23
C GLY A 46 -17.10 18.29 2.16
N ARG A 47 -17.11 17.44 3.21
CA ARG A 47 -15.98 17.27 4.15
C ARG A 47 -15.11 16.05 3.83
N PHE A 48 -15.59 15.19 2.94
CA PHE A 48 -14.96 13.92 2.56
C PHE A 48 -13.49 14.05 2.13
N PHE A 49 -13.20 14.97 1.21
CA PHE A 49 -11.86 15.20 0.64
C PHE A 49 -10.90 15.91 1.59
N ILE A 50 -11.26 16.14 2.85
CA ILE A 50 -10.43 16.93 3.75
C ILE A 50 -9.93 16.10 4.93
N GLN A 51 -10.57 14.95 5.19
CA GLN A 51 -10.25 14.09 6.31
C GLN A 51 -9.11 13.11 5.97
N PHE A 52 -8.10 13.04 6.84
CA PHE A 52 -6.92 12.16 6.70
C PHE A 52 -7.30 10.68 6.57
N THR A 53 -8.38 10.30 7.26
CA THR A 53 -9.03 8.99 7.17
C THR A 53 -9.44 8.65 5.75
N ASN A 54 -10.17 9.55 5.08
CA ASN A 54 -10.65 9.34 3.72
C ASN A 54 -9.53 9.37 2.68
N TRP A 55 -8.50 10.20 2.86
CA TRP A 55 -7.31 10.19 1.98
C TRP A 55 -6.53 8.89 2.06
N THR A 56 -6.39 8.36 3.27
CA THR A 56 -5.72 7.08 3.47
C THR A 56 -6.56 5.94 2.88
N ASN A 57 -7.88 6.00 2.99
CA ASN A 57 -8.80 5.07 2.32
C ASN A 57 -8.79 5.20 0.79
N MET A 58 -8.63 6.40 0.24
CA MET A 58 -8.42 6.60 -1.20
C MET A 58 -7.11 5.97 -1.65
N LEU A 59 -6.03 6.19 -0.90
CA LEU A 59 -4.73 5.61 -1.20
C LEU A 59 -4.77 4.08 -1.16
N SER A 60 -5.42 3.48 -0.15
CA SER A 60 -5.59 2.02 -0.06
C SER A 60 -6.55 1.46 -1.12
N THR A 61 -7.54 2.24 -1.57
CA THR A 61 -8.36 1.88 -2.74
C THR A 61 -7.53 1.86 -4.02
N VAL A 62 -6.70 2.88 -4.27
CA VAL A 62 -5.80 2.92 -5.43
C VAL A 62 -4.84 1.73 -5.39
N TYR A 63 -4.26 1.44 -4.22
CA TYR A 63 -3.47 0.24 -4.00
C TYR A 63 -4.25 -1.03 -4.39
N SER A 64 -5.47 -1.19 -3.86
CA SER A 64 -6.27 -2.40 -4.08
C SER A 64 -6.64 -2.60 -5.56
N VAL A 65 -6.86 -1.51 -6.30
CA VAL A 65 -7.06 -1.55 -7.76
C VAL A 65 -5.80 -2.06 -8.46
N LEU A 66 -4.63 -1.51 -8.15
CA LEU A 66 -3.39 -1.94 -8.81
C LEU A 66 -2.97 -3.36 -8.40
N ALA A 67 -3.23 -3.76 -7.16
CA ALA A 67 -3.02 -5.12 -6.66
C ALA A 67 -3.92 -6.11 -7.41
N PHE A 68 -5.20 -5.79 -7.57
CA PHE A 68 -6.13 -6.56 -8.39
C PHE A 68 -5.65 -6.66 -9.85
N LEU A 69 -5.28 -5.54 -10.48
CA LEU A 69 -4.78 -5.52 -11.86
C LEU A 69 -3.51 -6.37 -12.01
N THR A 70 -2.57 -6.27 -11.08
CA THR A 70 -1.35 -7.08 -11.08
C THR A 70 -1.69 -8.57 -11.04
N SER A 71 -2.63 -8.98 -10.19
CA SER A 71 -3.09 -10.37 -10.17
C SER A 71 -3.88 -10.74 -11.42
N TYR A 72 -4.76 -9.88 -11.93
CA TYR A 72 -5.53 -10.12 -13.16
C TYR A 72 -4.62 -10.38 -14.37
N PHE A 73 -3.64 -9.50 -14.61
CA PHE A 73 -2.68 -9.67 -15.70
C PHE A 73 -1.78 -10.90 -15.53
N PHE A 74 -1.57 -11.35 -14.30
CA PHE A 74 -0.86 -12.59 -14.03
C PHE A 74 -1.72 -13.85 -14.25
N THR A 75 -3.00 -13.81 -13.85
CA THR A 75 -3.92 -14.96 -13.80
C THR A 75 -4.75 -15.19 -15.07
N MET A 76 -5.16 -14.14 -15.77
CA MET A 76 -6.06 -14.27 -16.94
C MET A 76 -5.30 -14.66 -18.23
N PRO A 77 -5.74 -15.71 -18.95
CA PRO A 77 -5.12 -16.15 -20.20
C PRO A 77 -5.67 -15.47 -21.48
N LYS A 78 -6.70 -14.62 -21.38
CA LYS A 78 -7.69 -14.39 -22.46
C LYS A 78 -7.24 -13.53 -23.67
N PHE A 79 -5.98 -13.15 -23.79
CA PHE A 79 -5.46 -12.47 -25.00
C PHE A 79 -4.40 -13.28 -25.78
N TYR A 80 -4.14 -14.55 -25.43
CA TYR A 80 -2.97 -15.27 -25.96
C TYR A 80 -3.28 -16.74 -26.28
N SER A 81 -3.74 -16.96 -27.52
CA SER A 81 -3.89 -18.28 -28.16
C SER A 81 -2.57 -19.07 -28.24
N ASP A 82 -1.41 -18.42 -28.16
CA ASP A 82 -0.14 -19.12 -28.27
C ASP A 82 0.54 -19.37 -26.92
N ALA A 83 0.65 -20.64 -26.59
CA ALA A 83 1.38 -21.15 -25.43
C ALA A 83 2.84 -21.46 -25.83
N SER A 84 3.76 -20.57 -25.46
CA SER A 84 5.20 -20.85 -25.48
C SER A 84 5.93 -19.99 -24.44
N LEU A 85 7.22 -20.26 -24.22
CA LEU A 85 8.16 -19.64 -23.25
C LEU A 85 7.95 -18.15 -22.94
N THR A 86 7.41 -17.38 -23.89
CA THR A 86 6.93 -15.99 -23.75
C THR A 86 5.99 -15.78 -22.56
N LYS A 87 5.13 -16.74 -22.21
CA LYS A 87 4.20 -16.67 -21.04
C LYS A 87 4.94 -16.68 -19.70
N VAL A 88 5.97 -17.51 -19.55
CA VAL A 88 6.82 -17.53 -18.34
C VAL A 88 7.70 -16.27 -18.29
N TYR A 89 8.16 -15.81 -19.45
CA TYR A 89 9.02 -14.65 -19.57
C TYR A 89 8.31 -13.32 -19.27
N ASN A 90 7.08 -13.10 -19.75
CA ASN A 90 6.30 -11.90 -19.40
C ASN A 90 5.97 -11.84 -17.89
N ARG A 91 5.80 -13.00 -17.24
CA ARG A 91 5.54 -13.10 -15.79
C ARG A 91 6.76 -12.77 -14.93
N THR A 92 7.96 -13.01 -15.46
CA THR A 92 9.25 -12.81 -14.78
C THR A 92 9.91 -11.47 -15.13
N ARG A 93 9.34 -10.71 -16.08
CA ARG A 93 9.87 -9.40 -16.46
C ARG A 93 9.58 -8.34 -15.39
N PRO A 94 10.56 -7.47 -15.10
CA PRO A 94 10.37 -6.28 -14.27
C PRO A 94 9.19 -5.44 -14.80
N SER A 95 8.28 -5.03 -13.91
CA SER A 95 7.07 -4.30 -14.26
C SER A 95 6.92 -3.02 -13.45
N LYS A 96 6.64 -1.90 -14.15
CA LYS A 96 6.32 -0.63 -13.49
C LYS A 96 5.05 -0.74 -12.64
N LEU A 97 4.05 -1.48 -13.11
CA LEU A 97 2.81 -1.72 -12.36
C LEU A 97 3.11 -2.45 -11.04
N ALA A 98 3.91 -3.51 -11.08
CA ALA A 98 4.33 -4.24 -9.89
C ALA A 98 5.09 -3.32 -8.92
N TYR A 99 6.00 -2.49 -9.45
CA TYR A 99 6.75 -1.54 -8.64
C TYR A 99 5.86 -0.53 -7.93
N VAL A 100 4.95 0.11 -8.66
CA VAL A 100 4.03 1.11 -8.10
C VAL A 100 3.11 0.45 -7.07
N THR A 101 2.57 -0.73 -7.37
CA THR A 101 1.75 -1.50 -6.43
C THR A 101 2.51 -1.79 -5.14
N GLN A 102 3.79 -2.16 -5.24
CA GLN A 102 4.64 -2.39 -4.08
C GLN A 102 4.90 -1.12 -3.27
N GLN A 103 5.18 0.01 -3.93
CA GLN A 103 5.36 1.29 -3.23
C GLN A 103 4.07 1.73 -2.55
N LEU A 104 2.92 1.53 -3.18
CA LEU A 104 1.63 1.84 -2.59
C LEU A 104 1.36 0.98 -1.35
N LEU A 105 1.63 -0.33 -1.35
CA LEU A 105 1.47 -1.14 -0.13
C LEU A 105 2.40 -0.67 1.00
N ARG A 106 3.65 -0.35 0.66
CA ARG A 106 4.64 0.17 1.62
C ARG A 106 4.22 1.51 2.21
N LEU A 107 3.44 2.30 1.48
CA LEU A 107 2.92 3.58 1.93
C LEU A 107 1.60 3.41 2.71
N THR A 108 0.67 2.59 2.22
CA THR A 108 -0.69 2.48 2.80
C THR A 108 -0.68 1.89 4.21
N VAL A 109 0.07 0.81 4.45
CA VAL A 109 0.11 0.14 5.75
C VAL A 109 0.53 1.09 6.88
N PRO A 110 1.71 1.75 6.83
CA PRO A 110 2.10 2.66 7.90
C PRO A 110 1.18 3.87 8.01
N MET A 111 0.61 4.35 6.91
CA MET A 111 -0.36 5.45 6.94
C MET A 111 -1.65 5.06 7.67
N HIS A 112 -2.18 3.85 7.45
CA HIS A 112 -3.32 3.36 8.21
C HIS A 112 -3.02 3.22 9.71
N PHE A 113 -1.79 2.83 10.11
CA PHE A 113 -1.39 2.85 11.52
C PHE A 113 -1.35 4.27 12.09
N ILE A 114 -0.76 5.23 11.37
CA ILE A 114 -0.69 6.63 11.81
C ILE A 114 -2.09 7.23 11.97
N VAL A 115 -2.97 7.01 10.99
CA VAL A 115 -4.37 7.43 11.07
C VAL A 115 -5.01 6.84 12.33
N SER A 116 -4.81 5.53 12.55
CA SER A 116 -5.57 4.82 13.57
C SER A 116 -5.10 5.07 14.99
N SER A 117 -3.80 5.26 15.17
CA SER A 117 -3.17 5.31 16.49
C SER A 117 -2.74 6.71 16.91
N VAL A 118 -2.68 7.68 15.99
CA VAL A 118 -2.23 9.05 16.28
C VAL A 118 -3.31 10.06 15.93
N PHE A 119 -3.79 10.05 14.68
CA PHE A 119 -4.81 11.02 14.27
C PHE A 119 -6.15 10.75 14.95
N TRP A 120 -6.59 9.50 15.01
CA TRP A 120 -7.90 9.21 15.56
C TRP A 120 -8.06 9.59 17.05
N PRO A 121 -7.11 9.32 17.96
CA PRO A 121 -7.19 9.82 19.33
C PRO A 121 -7.27 11.36 19.44
N LEU A 122 -6.66 12.10 18.50
CA LEU A 122 -6.72 13.57 18.46
C LEU A 122 -8.03 14.10 17.86
N VAL A 123 -8.65 13.32 16.98
CA VAL A 123 -9.92 13.64 16.29
C VAL A 123 -11.13 13.19 17.10
N PHE A 124 -11.02 12.10 17.85
CA PHE A 124 -12.12 11.49 18.57
C PHE A 124 -12.89 12.46 19.47
N PRO A 125 -12.24 13.32 20.30
CA PRO A 125 -12.96 14.22 21.19
C PRO A 125 -13.85 15.24 20.45
N THR A 126 -13.43 15.69 19.27
CA THR A 126 -14.17 16.65 18.44
C THR A 126 -15.23 15.93 17.60
N ALA A 127 -14.88 14.80 16.97
CA ALA A 127 -15.81 13.99 16.18
C ALA A 127 -17.02 13.49 16.99
N THR A 128 -16.81 13.06 18.24
CA THR A 128 -17.90 12.61 19.13
C THR A 128 -18.86 13.74 19.50
N ARG A 129 -18.39 14.99 19.61
CA ARG A 129 -19.24 16.15 19.91
C ARG A 129 -20.14 16.52 18.73
N ASP A 130 -19.61 16.47 17.52
CA ASP A 130 -20.31 16.95 16.33
C ASP A 130 -21.22 15.90 15.68
N HIS A 131 -20.86 14.61 15.76
CA HIS A 131 -21.55 13.54 15.02
C HIS A 131 -21.89 12.31 15.88
N GLY A 132 -21.62 12.35 17.20
CA GLY A 132 -21.89 11.25 18.13
C GLY A 132 -21.05 10.00 17.87
N ASN A 133 -21.58 8.82 18.23
CA ASN A 133 -20.87 7.53 18.09
C ASN A 133 -20.79 7.01 16.65
N TYR A 134 -21.52 7.59 15.70
CA TYR A 134 -21.50 7.16 14.29
C TYR A 134 -20.12 7.31 13.66
N ASP A 135 -19.38 8.35 14.04
CA ASP A 135 -18.02 8.61 13.58
C ASP A 135 -17.03 7.55 14.07
N LEU A 136 -17.21 7.10 15.31
CA LEU A 136 -16.42 6.02 15.90
C LEU A 136 -16.70 4.70 15.19
N ILE A 137 -17.97 4.37 14.98
CA ILE A 137 -18.37 3.15 14.26
C ILE A 137 -17.80 3.20 12.84
N TYR A 138 -18.01 4.28 12.09
CA TYR A 138 -17.46 4.42 10.75
C TYR A 138 -15.93 4.28 10.76
N PHE A 139 -15.22 4.92 11.69
CA PHE A 139 -13.76 4.80 11.77
C PHE A 139 -13.30 3.37 12.06
N VAL A 140 -13.87 2.70 13.07
CA VAL A 140 -13.50 1.33 13.44
C VAL A 140 -13.74 0.37 12.27
N PHE A 141 -14.89 0.47 11.61
CA PHE A 141 -15.22 -0.40 10.50
C PHE A 141 -14.44 -0.05 9.23
N SER A 142 -14.28 1.22 8.88
CA SER A 142 -13.55 1.64 7.66
C SER A 142 -12.05 1.41 7.78
N HIS A 143 -11.40 1.95 8.82
CA HIS A 143 -9.96 1.84 9.01
C HIS A 143 -9.54 0.49 9.57
N GLY A 144 -10.32 -0.09 10.49
CA GLY A 144 -10.04 -1.40 11.04
C GLY A 144 -10.12 -2.48 9.96
N LEU A 145 -11.17 -2.48 9.13
CA LEU A 145 -11.30 -3.46 8.04
C LEU A 145 -10.21 -3.29 6.99
N THR A 146 -9.96 -2.07 6.52
CA THR A 146 -8.93 -1.82 5.49
C THR A 146 -7.53 -2.15 6.02
N LEU A 147 -7.18 -1.74 7.24
CA LEU A 147 -5.90 -2.11 7.87
C LEU A 147 -5.78 -3.63 8.03
N PHE A 148 -6.83 -4.31 8.49
CA PHE A 148 -6.84 -5.77 8.63
C PHE A 148 -6.60 -6.47 7.28
N LEU A 149 -7.30 -6.06 6.23
CA LEU A 149 -7.13 -6.61 4.88
C LEU A 149 -5.71 -6.34 4.34
N LEU A 150 -5.17 -5.14 4.56
CA LEU A 150 -3.80 -4.78 4.19
C LEU A 150 -2.75 -5.61 4.95
N LEU A 151 -2.99 -5.92 6.23
CA LEU A 151 -2.10 -6.77 7.03
C LEU A 151 -2.13 -8.23 6.56
N ILE A 152 -3.33 -8.77 6.30
CA ILE A 152 -3.49 -10.09 5.69
C ILE A 152 -2.74 -10.15 4.34
N GLU A 153 -2.95 -9.17 3.48
CA GLU A 153 -2.29 -9.15 2.18
C GLU A 153 -0.78 -8.96 2.30
N SER A 154 -0.31 -8.17 3.27
CA SER A 154 1.13 -8.03 3.58
C SER A 154 1.74 -9.35 4.06
N PHE A 155 0.97 -10.18 4.77
CA PHE A 155 1.41 -11.49 5.22
C PHE A 155 1.57 -12.50 4.07
N PHE A 156 0.67 -12.46 3.08
CA PHE A 156 0.72 -13.38 1.94
C PHE A 156 1.56 -12.88 0.76
N SER A 157 1.72 -11.57 0.59
CA SER A 157 2.51 -10.99 -0.49
C SER A 157 4.01 -11.05 -0.22
N GLN A 158 4.82 -11.19 -1.27
CA GLN A 158 6.30 -11.13 -1.17
C GLN A 158 6.83 -9.69 -1.09
N VAL A 159 6.03 -8.74 -0.61
CA VAL A 159 6.43 -7.35 -0.53
C VAL A 159 7.56 -7.19 0.48
N VAL A 160 8.70 -6.69 0.00
CA VAL A 160 9.83 -6.29 0.83
C VAL A 160 9.52 -4.93 1.42
N PHE A 161 9.50 -4.77 2.75
CA PHE A 161 9.42 -3.46 3.41
C PHE A 161 10.82 -2.92 3.69
N ASN A 162 11.07 -1.64 3.41
CA ASN A 162 12.39 -1.04 3.59
C ASN A 162 12.32 0.47 3.87
N ARG A 163 13.42 1.06 4.33
CA ARG A 163 13.52 2.48 4.69
C ARG A 163 13.46 3.44 3.50
N SER A 164 13.59 2.95 2.26
CA SER A 164 13.55 3.81 1.09
C SER A 164 12.17 4.43 0.83
N ILE A 165 11.11 3.96 1.50
CA ILE A 165 9.77 4.56 1.41
C ILE A 165 9.62 5.81 2.27
N ILE A 166 10.47 6.01 3.29
CA ILE A 166 10.38 7.14 4.24
C ILE A 166 10.28 8.50 3.52
N PRO A 167 11.11 8.82 2.50
CA PRO A 167 10.98 10.10 1.80
C PRO A 167 9.62 10.27 1.11
N VAL A 168 9.07 9.20 0.53
CA VAL A 168 7.75 9.22 -0.14
C VAL A 168 6.63 9.40 0.89
N GLN A 169 6.75 8.74 2.04
CA GLN A 169 5.82 8.89 3.16
C GLN A 169 5.86 10.30 3.74
N SER A 170 7.04 10.86 3.97
CA SER A 170 7.22 12.24 4.42
C SER A 170 6.63 13.24 3.43
N LEU A 171 6.84 13.03 2.12
CA LEU A 171 6.25 13.85 1.08
C LEU A 171 4.70 13.78 1.11
N TYR A 172 4.14 12.58 1.28
CA TYR A 172 2.69 12.40 1.39
C TYR A 172 2.11 13.13 2.61
N ILE A 173 2.68 12.93 3.80
CA ILE A 173 2.24 13.57 5.05
C ILE A 173 2.35 15.10 4.93
N THR A 174 3.45 15.59 4.37
CA THR A 174 3.70 17.04 4.19
C THR A 174 2.72 17.65 3.20
N THR A 175 2.51 16.99 2.05
CA THR A 175 1.55 17.44 1.04
C THR A 175 0.15 17.52 1.64
N TYR A 176 -0.25 16.49 2.40
CA TYR A 176 -1.53 16.48 3.10
C TYR A 176 -1.65 17.63 4.11
N ALA A 177 -0.63 17.85 4.94
CA ALA A 177 -0.65 18.95 5.91
C ALA A 177 -0.80 20.31 5.22
N ILE A 178 -0.08 20.55 4.12
CA ILE A 178 -0.18 21.78 3.33
C ILE A 178 -1.59 21.94 2.74
N PHE A 179 -2.14 20.89 2.11
CA PHE A 179 -3.49 20.94 1.56
C PHE A 179 -4.55 21.19 2.64
N GLY A 180 -4.43 20.55 3.80
CA GLY A 180 -5.34 20.74 4.91
C GLY A 180 -5.32 22.17 5.45
N VAL A 181 -4.13 22.75 5.61
CA VAL A 181 -3.96 24.17 6.02
C VAL A 181 -4.50 25.11 4.96
N ALA A 182 -4.13 24.93 3.70
CA ALA A 182 -4.57 25.81 2.61
C ALA A 182 -6.11 25.82 2.48
N LEU A 183 -6.74 24.65 2.62
CA LEU A 183 -8.18 24.56 2.55
C LEU A 183 -8.86 25.19 3.78
N PHE A 184 -8.27 25.04 4.98
CA PHE A 184 -8.74 25.73 6.18
C PHE A 184 -8.72 27.25 5.99
N GLU A 185 -7.62 27.81 5.47
CA GLU A 185 -7.48 29.25 5.22
C GLU A 185 -8.50 29.76 4.18
N ILE A 186 -8.79 28.98 3.14
CA ILE A 186 -9.74 29.38 2.08
C ILE A 186 -11.19 29.29 2.54
N THR A 187 -11.54 28.26 3.32
CA THR A 187 -12.94 27.94 3.64
C THR A 187 -13.35 28.36 5.05
N GLY A 188 -12.40 28.70 5.91
CA GLY A 188 -12.61 28.91 7.35
C GLY A 188 -12.99 27.62 8.11
N TYR A 189 -13.04 26.48 7.43
CA TYR A 189 -13.59 25.25 7.98
C TYR A 189 -12.48 24.40 8.62
N ALA A 190 -12.36 24.47 9.95
CA ALA A 190 -11.44 23.58 10.70
C ALA A 190 -11.98 22.16 10.61
N VAL A 191 -11.36 21.32 9.77
CA VAL A 191 -11.79 19.92 9.61
C VAL A 191 -11.53 19.12 10.86
N TYR A 192 -10.46 19.49 11.57
CA TYR A 192 -10.15 19.05 12.92
C TYR A 192 -9.46 20.21 13.66
N ASP A 193 -9.80 20.42 14.93
CA ASP A 193 -9.21 21.49 15.74
C ASP A 193 -7.68 21.46 15.76
N PHE A 194 -7.05 20.29 15.63
CA PHE A 194 -5.59 20.16 15.60
C PHE A 194 -4.93 20.68 14.31
N MET A 195 -5.71 20.95 13.25
CA MET A 195 -5.23 21.54 12.00
C MET A 195 -5.26 23.07 12.02
N ASP A 196 -5.81 23.71 13.07
CA ASP A 196 -5.72 25.16 13.26
C ASP A 196 -4.34 25.56 13.77
N PHE A 197 -3.47 26.03 12.86
CA PHE A 197 -2.09 26.36 13.19
C PHE A 197 -1.90 27.70 13.91
N ARG A 198 -2.98 28.45 14.16
CA ARG A 198 -2.94 29.66 15.01
C ARG A 198 -2.55 29.27 16.45
N HIS A 199 -2.95 28.09 16.91
CA HIS A 199 -2.56 27.56 18.21
C HIS A 199 -1.14 26.94 18.17
N LYS A 200 -0.30 27.30 19.16
CA LYS A 200 1.08 26.78 19.27
C LYS A 200 1.14 25.26 19.40
N THR A 201 0.21 24.66 20.16
CA THR A 201 0.13 23.21 20.38
C THR A 201 -0.06 22.44 19.08
N ASN A 202 -0.90 22.94 18.18
CA ASN A 202 -1.21 22.32 16.89
C ASN A 202 -0.01 22.30 15.94
N ARG A 203 0.81 23.37 15.95
CA ARG A 203 2.07 23.41 15.20
C ARG A 203 3.07 22.36 15.68
N ILE A 204 3.14 22.12 16.99
CA ILE A 204 3.99 21.08 17.58
C ILE A 204 3.48 19.70 17.16
N ILE A 205 2.17 19.45 17.25
CA ILE A 205 1.54 18.20 16.80
C ILE A 205 1.87 17.93 15.32
N ALA A 206 1.72 18.94 14.46
CA ALA A 206 2.03 18.82 13.04
C ALA A 206 3.51 18.49 12.78
N ALA A 207 4.44 19.13 13.51
CA ALA A 207 5.87 18.83 13.43
C ALA A 207 6.19 17.39 13.87
N CYS A 208 5.45 16.86 14.86
CA CYS A 208 5.60 15.50 15.35
C CYS A 208 5.04 14.42 14.40
N LEU A 209 4.25 14.76 13.38
CA LEU A 209 3.71 13.78 12.43
C LEU A 209 4.80 13.09 11.61
N LEU A 210 5.89 13.80 11.28
CA LEU A 210 7.02 13.25 10.54
C LEU A 210 7.80 12.18 11.33
N PRO A 211 8.28 12.42 12.56
CA PRO A 211 8.96 11.38 13.34
C PRO A 211 8.02 10.21 13.68
N VAL A 212 6.73 10.47 13.90
CA VAL A 212 5.72 9.42 14.04
C VAL A 212 5.63 8.55 12.77
N GLY A 213 5.68 9.18 11.59
CA GLY A 213 5.72 8.48 10.31
C GLY A 213 6.90 7.51 10.20
N VAL A 214 8.09 7.95 10.63
CA VAL A 214 9.30 7.13 10.68
C VAL A 214 9.14 5.95 11.64
N ILE A 215 8.60 6.18 12.84
CA ILE A 215 8.36 5.12 13.84
C ILE A 215 7.44 4.03 13.28
N TYR A 216 6.31 4.41 12.70
CA TYR A 216 5.37 3.43 12.13
C TYR A 216 5.92 2.74 10.89
N ASN A 217 6.77 3.40 10.09
CA ASN A 217 7.50 2.72 9.03
C ASN A 217 8.46 1.66 9.58
N GLU A 218 9.25 1.97 10.60
CA GLU A 218 10.14 0.98 11.24
C GLU A 218 9.33 -0.18 11.83
N PHE A 219 8.19 0.10 12.45
CA PHE A 219 7.26 -0.93 12.92
C PHE A 219 6.81 -1.86 11.79
N VAL A 220 6.41 -1.32 10.64
CA VAL A 220 6.03 -2.12 9.47
C VAL A 220 7.20 -2.91 8.89
N VAL A 221 8.42 -2.34 8.89
CA VAL A 221 9.65 -3.09 8.52
C VAL A 221 9.89 -4.26 9.46
N LEU A 222 9.68 -4.08 10.77
CA LEU A 222 9.77 -5.16 11.76
C LEU A 222 8.70 -6.22 11.54
N LEU A 223 7.46 -5.83 11.25
CA LEU A 223 6.38 -6.76 10.88
C LEU A 223 6.74 -7.57 9.63
N GLY A 224 7.34 -6.94 8.61
CA GLY A 224 7.84 -7.63 7.43
C GLY A 224 8.92 -8.67 7.74
N LYS A 225 9.88 -8.31 8.61
CA LYS A 225 10.93 -9.25 9.07
C LYS A 225 10.35 -10.40 9.89
N LEU A 226 9.35 -10.12 10.74
CA LEU A 226 8.66 -11.14 11.53
C LEU A 226 7.94 -12.13 10.62
N ARG A 227 7.18 -11.63 9.63
CA ARG A 227 6.55 -12.45 8.59
C ARG A 227 7.59 -13.35 7.92
N ASP A 228 8.69 -12.78 7.42
CA ASP A 228 9.72 -13.56 6.70
C ASP A 228 10.35 -14.63 7.60
N SER A 229 10.55 -14.33 8.89
CA SER A 229 11.01 -15.31 9.88
C SER A 229 10.01 -16.45 10.06
N VAL A 230 8.73 -16.13 10.26
CA VAL A 230 7.65 -17.12 10.41
C VAL A 230 7.53 -17.99 9.15
N LEU A 231 7.55 -17.38 7.96
CA LEU A 231 7.51 -18.10 6.69
C LEU A 231 8.69 -19.06 6.54
N SER A 232 9.90 -18.65 6.92
CA SER A 232 11.07 -19.52 6.85
C SER A 232 10.97 -20.74 7.76
N GLN A 233 10.34 -20.59 8.93
CA GLN A 233 10.08 -21.68 9.87
C GLN A 233 8.98 -22.62 9.34
N ILE A 234 7.85 -22.08 8.85
CA ILE A 234 6.73 -22.88 8.33
C ILE A 234 7.13 -23.67 7.09
N LEU A 235 7.87 -23.04 6.17
CA LEU A 235 8.24 -23.67 4.89
C LEU A 235 9.45 -24.60 5.01
N ASN A 236 10.03 -24.77 6.21
CA ASN A 236 11.24 -25.55 6.45
C ASN A 236 12.39 -25.22 5.49
N ILE A 237 12.43 -23.98 5.00
CA ILE A 237 13.51 -23.49 4.15
C ILE A 237 14.67 -23.19 5.11
N LYS A 238 15.58 -24.15 5.29
CA LYS A 238 16.92 -23.85 5.81
C LYS A 238 17.43 -22.66 5.00
N LYS A 239 17.67 -21.51 5.66
CA LYS A 239 18.22 -20.31 5.04
C LYS A 239 19.45 -20.71 4.21
N SER A 240 19.29 -20.92 2.91
CA SER A 240 20.42 -20.91 2.00
C SER A 240 20.87 -19.45 1.97
N ASP A 241 22.08 -19.18 2.44
CA ASP A 241 22.71 -17.85 2.49
C ASP A 241 22.26 -16.93 1.35
N VAL A 242 21.33 -16.01 1.65
CA VAL A 242 20.90 -14.93 0.75
C VAL A 242 21.96 -13.80 0.73
N SER A 243 23.25 -14.17 0.83
CA SER A 243 24.38 -13.24 0.72
C SER A 243 25.37 -13.60 -0.39
N LYS A 244 25.14 -14.66 -1.17
CA LYS A 244 25.91 -14.83 -2.41
C LYS A 244 25.34 -13.90 -3.49
N LYS A 245 25.97 -12.73 -3.62
CA LYS A 245 25.96 -11.88 -4.83
C LYS A 245 25.75 -12.76 -6.06
N PRO A 246 24.79 -12.46 -6.95
CA PRO A 246 24.71 -13.19 -8.20
C PRO A 246 26.05 -13.04 -8.92
N LYS A 247 26.82 -14.12 -9.03
CA LYS A 247 27.92 -14.21 -10.00
C LYS A 247 27.29 -13.85 -11.34
N ARG A 248 27.76 -12.76 -11.95
CA ARG A 248 27.48 -12.35 -13.33
C ARG A 248 27.16 -13.57 -14.19
N LYS A 249 25.87 -13.81 -14.48
CA LYS A 249 25.52 -14.68 -15.60
C LYS A 249 25.94 -13.90 -16.84
N ARG A 250 26.99 -14.40 -17.49
CA ARG A 250 27.46 -13.97 -18.80
C ARG A 250 26.26 -13.80 -19.73
N ALA A 251 26.31 -12.74 -20.54
CA ALA A 251 25.43 -12.48 -21.65
C ALA A 251 25.08 -13.77 -22.39
N MET A 252 23.81 -14.15 -22.36
CA MET A 252 23.30 -15.15 -23.28
C MET A 252 23.11 -14.41 -24.60
N LYS A 253 24.05 -14.66 -25.51
CA LYS A 253 24.09 -14.17 -26.88
C LYS A 253 22.69 -14.20 -27.50
N GLU A 254 22.34 -13.10 -28.15
CA GLU A 254 21.40 -13.09 -29.27
C GLU A 254 21.64 -14.34 -30.11
N LYS A 255 20.64 -15.23 -30.16
CA LYS A 255 20.50 -16.04 -31.35
C LYS A 255 19.86 -15.13 -32.38
N SER A 256 20.74 -14.53 -33.17
CA SER A 256 20.52 -14.10 -34.54
C SER A 256 19.45 -14.97 -35.20
N TYR A 257 18.41 -14.32 -35.71
CA TYR A 257 17.58 -14.88 -36.75
C TYR A 257 18.49 -15.39 -37.87
N PRO A 258 18.29 -16.60 -38.42
CA PRO A 258 18.70 -16.84 -39.78
C PRO A 258 17.78 -16.02 -40.66
N GLU A 259 18.32 -14.95 -41.23
CA GLU A 259 18.01 -14.61 -42.61
C GLU A 259 18.18 -15.91 -43.42
N ASN A 260 17.13 -16.33 -44.12
CA ASN A 260 17.21 -16.56 -45.56
C ASN A 260 15.91 -17.18 -46.11
N SER A 261 15.40 -16.49 -47.14
CA SER A 261 14.86 -17.00 -48.40
C SER A 261 13.93 -18.22 -48.36
N PHE A 262 12.65 -17.99 -48.62
CA PHE A 262 12.01 -18.23 -49.93
C PHE A 262 10.71 -17.43 -50.02
#